data_AF-A0AAQ0QIC4-F1
#
_entry.id   AF-A0AAQ0QIC4-F1
#
_cell.length_a   1.000
_cell.length_b   1.000
_cell.length_c   1.000
_cell.angle_alpha   90.00
_cell.angle_beta   90.00
_cell.angle_gamma   90.00
#
_symmetry.space_group_name_H-M   'P 1'
#
loop_
_entity.id
_entity.type
_entity.pdbx_description
1 polymer ?
#
loop_
_entity_poly.entity_id
_entity_poly.type
_entity_poly.pdbx_seq_one_letter_code
_entity_poly.pdbx_strand_id
1 'polypeptide(L)'
;MEQSLEMMRKRHAYYTQLINGNNIRTAKAFYNHFSELFQMLGTDLHLYENCVGISITYELDSYEEYTITDGIDGGLAIVSPIVQYQYMFTNRAGNIFEIDHLEY
;
A
#
# COMPACT_ATOMS: atom_id res chain seq x y z
N MET A 1 -11.39 3.98 12.41
CA MET A 1 -11.66 4.33 10.99
C MET A 1 -12.16 3.05 10.35
N GLU A 2 -13.34 3.04 9.74
CA GLU A 2 -13.93 1.81 9.20
C GLU A 2 -13.24 1.43 7.88
N GLN A 3 -12.78 0.19 7.77
CA GLN A 3 -12.16 -0.34 6.56
C GLN A 3 -13.23 -0.44 5.46
N SER A 4 -12.96 0.14 4.29
CA SER A 4 -13.84 0.02 3.13
C SER A 4 -13.03 -0.07 1.85
N LEU A 5 -13.59 -0.76 0.85
CA LEU A 5 -12.98 -0.90 -0.46
C LEU A 5 -12.72 0.47 -1.13
N GLU A 6 -13.63 1.44 -0.92
CA GLU A 6 -13.45 2.81 -1.40
C GLU A 6 -12.24 3.49 -0.76
N MET A 7 -12.06 3.32 0.56
CA MET A 7 -10.89 3.85 1.25
C MET A 7 -9.59 3.18 0.80
N MET A 8 -9.62 1.87 0.51
CA MET A 8 -8.45 1.19 -0.06
C MET A 8 -8.05 1.76 -1.42
N ARG A 9 -9.04 1.99 -2.30
CA ARG A 9 -8.83 2.61 -3.62
C ARG A 9 -8.28 4.02 -3.49
N LYS A 10 -8.78 4.82 -2.55
CA LYS A 10 -8.28 6.18 -2.27
C LYS A 10 -6.83 6.16 -1.81
N ARG A 11 -6.45 5.24 -0.92
CA ARG A 11 -5.07 5.08 -0.45
C ARG A 11 -4.14 4.66 -1.59
N HIS A 12 -4.54 3.67 -2.39
CA HIS A 12 -3.80 3.25 -3.58
C HIS A 12 -3.55 4.43 -4.55
N ALA A 13 -4.59 5.21 -4.85
CA ALA A 13 -4.48 6.39 -5.70
C ALA A 13 -3.54 7.44 -5.10
N TYR A 14 -3.60 7.67 -3.78
CA TYR A 14 -2.71 8.59 -3.08
C TYR A 14 -1.23 8.16 -3.18
N TYR A 15 -0.91 6.89 -2.94
CA TYR A 15 0.45 6.38 -3.08
C TYR A 15 0.96 6.49 -4.53
N THR A 16 0.08 6.24 -5.50
CA THR A 16 0.38 6.46 -6.92
C THR A 16 0.68 7.93 -7.21
N GLN A 17 -0.06 8.87 -6.62
CA GLN A 17 0.21 10.31 -6.73
C GLN A 17 1.56 10.69 -6.12
N LEU A 18 1.93 10.13 -4.97
CA LEU A 18 3.24 10.36 -4.35
C LEU A 18 4.39 9.91 -5.26
N ILE A 19 4.26 8.73 -5.88
CA ILE A 19 5.23 8.22 -6.85
C ILE A 19 5.35 9.16 -8.05
N ASN A 20 4.23 9.52 -8.66
CA ASN A 20 4.20 10.36 -9.86
C ASN A 20 4.75 11.77 -9.59
N GLY A 21 4.31 12.40 -8.50
CA GLY A 21 4.70 13.75 -8.12
C GLY A 21 6.19 13.89 -7.78
N ASN A 22 6.84 12.79 -7.38
CA ASN A 22 8.26 12.78 -7.00
C ASN A 22 9.13 11.97 -7.97
N ASN A 23 8.59 11.54 -9.12
CA ASN A 23 9.30 10.77 -10.15
C ASN A 23 10.03 9.53 -9.58
N ILE A 24 9.36 8.81 -8.67
CA ILE A 24 9.94 7.64 -7.99
C ILE A 24 9.94 6.44 -8.93
N ARG A 25 11.10 5.81 -9.11
CA ARG A 25 11.29 4.67 -10.04
C ARG A 25 11.50 3.33 -9.37
N THR A 26 11.94 3.34 -8.11
CA THR A 26 12.23 2.13 -7.35
C THR A 26 11.52 2.16 -6.00
N ALA A 27 11.20 0.97 -5.48
CA ALA A 27 10.65 0.78 -4.15
C ALA A 27 11.61 1.34 -3.10
N LYS A 28 12.92 1.13 -3.25
CA LYS A 28 13.94 1.70 -2.37
C LYS A 28 13.93 3.22 -2.37
N ALA A 29 13.76 3.87 -3.53
CA ALA A 29 13.64 5.32 -3.59
C ALA A 29 12.36 5.80 -2.89
N PHE A 30 11.24 5.08 -3.03
CA PHE A 30 10.02 5.37 -2.28
C PHE A 30 10.26 5.33 -0.77
N TYR A 31 10.84 4.23 -0.27
CA TYR A 31 11.15 4.07 1.16
C TYR A 31 12.01 5.21 1.68
N ASN A 32 13.15 5.47 1.05
CA ASN A 32 14.09 6.50 1.50
C ASN A 32 13.48 7.91 1.50
N HIS A 33 12.55 8.18 0.58
CA HIS A 33 11.94 9.50 0.45
C HIS A 33 10.78 9.72 1.43
N PHE A 34 10.03 8.67 1.76
CA PHE A 34 8.78 8.79 2.53
C PHE A 34 8.78 8.12 3.91
N SER A 35 9.80 7.35 4.28
CA SER A 35 9.80 6.58 5.54
C SER A 35 9.58 7.44 6.79
N GLU A 36 10.24 8.58 6.87
CA GLU A 36 10.09 9.50 8.00
C GLU A 36 8.68 10.09 8.06
N LEU A 37 8.15 10.54 6.92
CA LEU A 37 6.80 11.07 6.83
C LEU A 37 5.74 10.03 7.24
N PHE A 38 5.85 8.80 6.74
CA PHE A 38 4.89 7.74 7.04
C PHE A 38 4.94 7.35 8.52
N GLN A 39 6.14 7.24 9.08
CA GLN A 39 6.32 6.97 10.51
C GLN A 39 5.69 8.06 11.39
N MET A 40 5.86 9.34 11.02
CA MET A 40 5.20 10.46 11.73
C MET A 40 3.67 10.40 11.65
N LEU A 41 3.12 9.83 10.57
CA LEU A 41 1.69 9.64 10.38
C LEU A 41 1.16 8.33 10.98
N GLY A 42 2.01 7.56 11.69
CA GLY A 42 1.64 6.28 12.28
C GLY A 42 1.35 5.18 11.26
N THR A 43 1.97 5.26 10.08
CA THR A 43 1.93 4.22 9.05
C THR A 43 3.31 3.61 8.91
N ASP A 44 3.39 2.28 8.92
CA ASP A 44 4.67 1.60 8.85
C ASP A 44 5.06 1.32 7.39
N LEU A 45 6.32 1.63 7.04
CA LEU A 45 6.94 1.18 5.80
C LEU A 45 7.93 0.07 6.09
N HIS A 46 7.88 -0.99 5.29
CA HIS A 46 8.80 -2.12 5.37
C HIS A 46 9.54 -2.26 4.04
N LEU A 47 10.87 -2.10 4.05
CA LEU A 47 11.70 -2.34 2.87
C LEU A 47 12.08 -3.82 2.81
N TYR A 48 11.69 -4.47 1.72
CA TYR A 48 12.12 -5.83 1.37
C TYR A 48 13.13 -5.77 0.23
N GLU A 49 13.64 -6.93 -0.19
CA GLU A 49 14.67 -7.03 -1.23
C GLU A 49 14.23 -6.38 -2.56
N ASN A 50 12.97 -6.54 -2.95
CA ASN A 50 12.46 -6.10 -4.26
C ASN A 50 11.18 -5.24 -4.18
N CYS A 51 10.73 -4.88 -2.97
CA CYS A 51 9.50 -4.11 -2.80
C CYS A 51 9.47 -3.35 -1.46
N VAL A 52 8.47 -2.48 -1.33
CA VAL A 52 8.12 -1.82 -0.07
C VAL A 52 6.69 -2.20 0.30
N GLY A 53 6.50 -2.68 1.53
CA GLY A 53 5.20 -2.80 2.17
C GLY A 53 4.80 -1.49 2.84
N ILE A 54 3.55 -1.08 2.68
CA ILE A 54 2.91 0.00 3.44
C ILE A 54 1.85 -0.65 4.33
N SER A 55 2.10 -0.72 5.62
CA SER A 55 1.20 -1.35 6.60
C SER A 55 0.43 -0.29 7.38
N ILE A 56 -0.88 -0.45 7.41
CA ILE A 56 -1.81 0.32 8.23
C ILE A 56 -2.47 -0.66 9.20
N THR A 57 -2.19 -0.50 10.49
CA THR A 57 -2.83 -1.29 11.54
C THR A 57 -4.00 -0.51 12.13
N TYR A 58 -5.13 -1.17 12.27
CA TYR A 58 -6.33 -0.68 12.94
C TYR A 58 -6.45 -1.32 14.34
N GLU A 59 -7.63 -1.25 14.97
CA GLU A 59 -7.86 -1.88 16.27
C GLU A 59 -7.90 -3.43 16.16
N LEU A 60 -7.48 -4.10 17.24
CA LEU A 60 -7.64 -5.55 17.48
C LEU A 60 -7.21 -6.43 16.28
N ASP A 61 -5.96 -6.26 15.84
CA ASP A 61 -5.27 -7.07 14.81
C ASP A 61 -5.71 -6.86 13.35
N SER A 62 -6.66 -5.98 13.08
CA SER A 62 -7.06 -5.68 11.71
C SER A 62 -6.03 -4.80 11.00
N TYR A 63 -5.69 -5.14 9.75
CA TYR A 63 -4.67 -4.41 8.98
C TYR A 63 -5.03 -4.27 7.51
N GLU A 64 -4.31 -3.36 6.84
CA GLU A 64 -4.16 -3.24 5.40
C GLU A 64 -2.69 -3.16 5.03
N GLU A 65 -2.30 -3.88 3.98
CA GLU A 65 -0.95 -3.82 3.45
C GLU A 65 -0.95 -3.62 1.93
N TYR A 66 -0.27 -2.56 1.51
CA TYR A 66 -0.04 -2.22 0.10
C TYR A 66 1.40 -2.54 -0.27
N THR A 67 1.65 -2.90 -1.53
CA THR A 67 3.01 -3.18 -2.01
C THR A 67 3.38 -2.23 -3.13
N ILE A 68 4.57 -1.63 -3.01
CA ILE A 68 5.22 -0.87 -4.08
C ILE A 68 6.37 -1.70 -4.65
N THR A 69 6.41 -1.84 -5.96
CA THR A 69 7.51 -2.50 -6.68
C THR A 69 8.22 -1.53 -7.59
N ASP A 70 9.43 -1.90 -8.00
CA ASP A 70 10.18 -1.16 -9.01
C ASP A 70 9.42 -1.03 -10.33
N GLY A 71 9.69 0.07 -11.04
CA GLY A 71 9.19 0.27 -12.40
C GLY A 71 9.90 -0.64 -13.39
N ILE A 72 9.13 -1.16 -14.35
CA ILE A 72 9.67 -1.98 -15.45
C ILE A 72 10.36 -1.07 -16.46
N ASP A 73 11.50 -1.52 -17.01
CA ASP A 73 12.27 -0.83 -18.06
C ASP A 73 12.62 0.62 -17.72
N GLY A 74 12.94 0.85 -16.45
CA GLY A 74 13.26 2.18 -15.94
C GLY A 74 12.07 3.10 -15.80
N GLY A 75 10.83 2.59 -15.88
CA GLY A 75 9.58 3.32 -15.62
C GLY A 75 9.43 3.79 -14.16
N LEU A 76 8.28 4.38 -13.84
CA LEU A 76 7.93 4.73 -12.46
C LEU A 76 7.62 3.47 -11.66
N ALA A 77 7.86 3.53 -10.34
CA ALA A 77 7.44 2.50 -9.41
C ALA A 77 5.91 2.31 -9.47
N ILE A 78 5.42 1.14 -9.08
CA ILE A 78 4.01 0.79 -9.20
C ILE A 78 3.47 0.37 -7.85
N VAL A 79 2.30 0.88 -7.50
CA VAL A 79 1.51 0.37 -6.37
C VAL A 79 0.68 -0.81 -6.87
N SER A 80 0.89 -1.99 -6.29
CA SER A 80 0.12 -3.20 -6.60
C SER A 80 -1.37 -2.96 -6.40
N PRO A 81 -2.25 -3.38 -7.33
CA PRO A 81 -3.69 -3.38 -7.11
C PRO A 81 -4.13 -4.48 -6.13
N ILE A 82 -3.27 -5.48 -5.89
CA ILE A 82 -3.50 -6.51 -4.87
C ILE A 82 -3.12 -5.92 -3.51
N VAL A 83 -4.12 -5.80 -2.64
CA VAL A 83 -3.97 -5.33 -1.26
C VAL A 83 -4.23 -6.50 -0.33
N GLN A 84 -3.36 -6.71 0.65
CA GLN A 84 -3.64 -7.64 1.73
C GLN A 84 -4.41 -6.92 2.82
N TYR A 85 -5.36 -7.60 3.43
CA TYR A 85 -6.14 -7.03 4.52
C TYR A 85 -6.64 -8.15 5.43
N GLN A 86 -6.86 -7.81 6.69
CA GLN A 86 -7.53 -8.72 7.60
C GLN A 86 -9.02 -8.44 7.64
N TYR A 87 -9.82 -9.51 7.54
CA TYR A 87 -11.25 -9.47 7.69
C TYR A 87 -11.70 -10.62 8.62
N MET A 88 -12.47 -10.31 9.67
CA MET A 88 -12.91 -11.29 10.69
C MET A 88 -11.77 -12.25 11.12
N PHE A 89 -10.64 -11.70 11.57
CA PHE A 89 -9.46 -12.47 12.01
C PHE A 89 -8.79 -13.34 10.94
N THR A 90 -9.15 -13.17 9.66
CA THR A 90 -8.58 -13.93 8.55
C THR A 90 -7.88 -13.02 7.56
N ASN A 91 -6.66 -13.39 7.18
CA ASN A 91 -5.90 -12.66 6.17
C ASN A 91 -6.48 -12.97 4.78
N ARG A 92 -6.68 -11.91 4.00
CA ARG A 92 -7.19 -11.93 2.63
C ARG A 92 -6.25 -11.09 1.76
N ALA A 93 -6.27 -11.38 0.46
CA ALA A 93 -5.63 -10.56 -0.55
C ALA A 93 -6.55 -10.50 -1.76
N GLY A 94 -6.78 -9.30 -2.29
CA GLY A 94 -7.69 -9.10 -3.40
C GLY A 94 -7.26 -7.94 -4.27
N ASN A 95 -7.54 -8.05 -5.57
CA ASN A 95 -7.42 -6.91 -6.47
C ASN A 95 -8.56 -5.94 -6.18
N ILE A 96 -8.24 -4.80 -5.56
CA ILE A 96 -9.23 -3.84 -5.08
C ILE A 96 -10.04 -3.18 -6.21
N PHE A 97 -9.63 -3.33 -7.47
CA PHE A 97 -10.35 -2.80 -8.63
C PHE A 97 -11.24 -3.85 -9.34
N GLU A 98 -11.11 -5.12 -8.97
CA GLU A 98 -11.87 -6.23 -9.58
C GLU A 98 -12.93 -6.82 -8.64
N ILE A 99 -12.77 -6.63 -7.32
CA ILE A 99 -13.77 -7.06 -6.32
C ILE A 99 -14.85 -5.98 -6.13
N ASP A 100 -16.08 -6.42 -5.87
CA ASP A 100 -17.24 -5.52 -5.65
C ASP A 100 -17.43 -5.13 -4.18
N HIS A 101 -16.99 -5.99 -3.27
CA HIS A 101 -17.07 -5.80 -1.82
C HIS A 101 -15.91 -6.54 -1.15
N LEU A 102 -15.61 -6.17 0.10
CA LEU A 102 -14.72 -6.97 0.94
C LEU A 102 -15.51 -8.22 1.35
N GLU A 103 -15.00 -9.40 1.01
CA GLU A 103 -15.69 -10.67 1.29
C GLU A 103 -15.90 -10.86 2.80
N TYR A 104 -17.14 -11.17 3.19
CA TYR A 104 -17.60 -11.54 4.53
C TYR A 104 -17.25 -13.00 4.87
#